data_AF-L0P9P4-F1
#
_entry.id   AF-L0P9P4-F1
#
_cell.length_a   1.000
_cell.length_b   1.000
_cell.length_c   1.000
_cell.angle_alpha   90.00
_cell.angle_beta   90.00
_cell.angle_gamma   90.00
#
_symmetry.space_group_name_H-M   'P 1'
#
loop_
_entity.id
_entity.type
_entity.pdbx_description
1 polymer ?
#
loop_
_entity_poly.entity_id
_entity_poly.type
_entity_poly.pdbx_seq_one_letter_code
_entity_poly.pdbx_strand_id
1 'polypeptide(L)'
;MLLGISQRDLKYYDFLESLRPVILSLSIELFDLYLKDKFPDENFIFDIYIPPSKTKAWLIDINLWHYRTSSLLFSWKELLGDSLCFNNSHLLPQLRLVDIDSSLWGPSQFMTQRISDDLLKANTQNIDIEEYIKKLHITTDATNNKRS
;
A
#
# COMPACT_ATOMS: atom_id res chain seq x y z
N MET A 1 4.91 14.84 -13.75
CA MET A 1 5.60 14.59 -12.45
C MET A 1 5.22 13.20 -11.98
N LEU A 2 6.14 12.45 -11.36
CA LEU A 2 5.81 11.16 -10.75
C LEU A 2 5.38 11.39 -9.30
N LEU A 3 4.12 11.07 -8.96
CA LEU A 3 3.54 11.38 -7.65
C LEU A 3 3.89 10.32 -6.58
N GLY A 4 3.66 9.05 -6.91
CA GLY A 4 3.81 7.96 -5.95
C GLY A 4 4.01 6.62 -6.62
N ILE A 5 4.59 5.69 -5.87
CA ILE A 5 4.89 4.33 -6.29
C ILE A 5 4.38 3.40 -5.18
N SER A 6 3.63 2.37 -5.56
CA SER A 6 3.11 1.36 -4.64
C SER A 6 3.63 -0.01 -5.03
N GLN A 7 3.88 -0.86 -4.04
CA GLN A 7 3.97 -2.30 -4.27
C GLN A 7 2.65 -2.81 -4.89
N ARG A 8 2.75 -3.63 -5.94
CA ARG A 8 1.58 -4.20 -6.65
C ARG A 8 0.99 -5.40 -5.94
N ASP A 9 1.84 -6.33 -5.52
CA ASP A 9 1.45 -7.46 -4.67
C ASP A 9 1.24 -6.96 -3.24
N LEU A 10 0.19 -7.40 -2.56
CA LEU A 10 -0.13 -6.96 -1.19
C LEU A 10 0.46 -7.87 -0.11
N LYS A 11 1.34 -8.81 -0.49
CA LYS A 11 2.12 -9.62 0.44
C LYS A 11 3.33 -8.85 0.99
N TYR A 12 3.65 -9.05 2.27
CA TYR A 12 4.89 -8.52 2.86
C TYR A 12 6.12 -9.25 2.32
N TYR A 13 7.15 -8.47 1.97
CA TYR A 13 8.47 -8.97 1.56
C TYR A 13 9.57 -8.14 2.25
N ASP A 14 10.26 -8.76 3.21
CA ASP A 14 11.31 -8.15 4.02
C ASP A 14 12.43 -7.49 3.20
N PHE A 15 12.84 -8.12 2.10
CA PHE A 15 13.92 -7.63 1.27
C PHE A 15 13.62 -6.30 0.55
N LEU A 16 12.34 -5.93 0.37
CA LEU A 16 11.96 -4.75 -0.41
C LEU A 16 12.38 -3.44 0.27
N GLU A 17 12.46 -3.41 1.60
CA GLU A 17 12.91 -2.22 2.33
C GLU A 17 14.35 -1.83 1.97
N SER A 18 15.23 -2.83 1.80
CA SER A 18 16.60 -2.59 1.33
C SER A 18 16.68 -2.08 -0.12
N LEU A 19 15.62 -2.29 -0.90
CA LEU A 19 15.56 -1.96 -2.33
C LEU A 19 14.87 -0.63 -2.64
N ARG A 20 14.38 0.11 -1.64
CA ARG A 20 13.72 1.40 -1.85
C ARG A 20 14.49 2.35 -2.78
N PRO A 21 15.81 2.57 -2.61
CA PRO A 21 16.55 3.48 -3.49
C PRO A 21 16.56 3.01 -4.94
N VAL A 22 16.69 1.69 -5.15
CA VAL A 22 16.70 1.08 -6.48
C VAL A 22 15.32 1.18 -7.14
N ILE A 23 14.25 0.88 -6.39
CA ILE A 23 12.87 1.01 -6.88
C ILE A 23 12.58 2.44 -7.30
N LEU A 24 12.94 3.42 -6.47
CA LEU A 24 12.80 4.84 -6.79
C LEU A 24 13.56 5.21 -8.06
N SER A 25 14.86 4.91 -8.10
CA SER A 25 15.73 5.25 -9.22
C SER A 25 15.21 4.69 -10.54
N LEU A 26 14.89 3.40 -10.59
CA LEU A 26 14.42 2.75 -11.82
C LEU A 26 13.04 3.21 -12.25
N SER A 27 12.16 3.53 -11.30
CA SER A 27 10.81 4.04 -11.61
C SER A 27 10.86 5.46 -12.18
N ILE A 28 11.70 6.32 -11.59
CA ILE A 28 11.91 7.69 -12.05
C ILE A 28 12.57 7.67 -13.44
N GLU A 29 13.62 6.87 -13.62
CA GLU A 29 14.29 6.72 -14.91
C GLU A 29 13.33 6.27 -16.02
N LEU A 30 12.52 5.22 -15.75
CA LEU A 30 11.54 4.74 -16.71
C LEU A 30 10.52 5.83 -17.05
N PHE A 31 10.01 6.53 -16.04
CA PHE A 31 9.05 7.62 -16.23
C PHE A 31 9.65 8.76 -17.06
N ASP A 32 10.78 9.32 -16.64
CA ASP A 32 11.38 10.49 -17.28
C ASP A 32 11.87 10.20 -18.70
N LEU A 33 12.39 9.01 -18.98
CA LEU A 33 12.94 8.68 -20.31
C LEU A 33 11.88 8.20 -21.31
N TYR A 34 10.83 7.52 -20.84
CA TYR A 34 9.92 6.78 -21.73
C TYR A 34 8.46 7.17 -21.65
N LEU A 35 8.01 7.83 -20.59
CA LEU A 35 6.58 8.13 -20.39
C LEU A 35 6.30 9.62 -20.35
N LYS A 36 7.14 10.38 -19.65
CA LYS A 36 7.02 11.83 -19.52
C LYS A 36 7.04 12.47 -20.91
N ASP A 37 6.01 13.27 -21.19
CA ASP A 37 5.80 14.01 -22.43
C ASP A 37 5.57 13.16 -23.70
N LYS A 38 5.39 11.83 -23.56
CA LYS A 38 5.12 10.92 -24.69
C LYS A 38 3.67 10.43 -24.77
N PHE A 39 2.86 10.74 -23.76
CA PHE A 39 1.44 10.37 -23.70
C PHE A 39 0.54 11.60 -23.86
N PRO A 40 -0.64 11.44 -24.51
CA PRO A 40 -1.58 12.54 -24.72
C PRO A 40 -2.28 12.96 -23.43
N ASP A 41 -2.46 12.02 -22.49
CA ASP A 41 -3.06 12.29 -21.20
C ASP A 41 -2.00 12.76 -20.20
N GLU A 42 -2.27 13.87 -19.52
CA GLU A 42 -1.35 14.42 -18.51
C GLU A 42 -1.21 13.52 -17.27
N ASN A 43 -2.27 12.76 -16.95
CA ASN A 43 -2.35 11.93 -15.76
C ASN A 43 -2.70 10.49 -16.15
N PHE A 44 -1.85 9.56 -15.74
CA PHE A 44 -2.05 8.13 -15.97
C PHE A 44 -1.37 7.32 -14.87
N ILE A 45 -1.75 6.05 -14.78
CA ILE A 45 -1.12 5.06 -13.92
C ILE A 45 -0.35 4.10 -14.82
N PHE A 46 0.80 3.62 -14.39
CA PHE A 46 1.55 2.62 -15.12
C PHE A 46 2.10 1.57 -14.15
N ASP A 47 2.06 0.32 -14.58
CA ASP A 47 2.60 -0.80 -13.82
C ASP A 47 3.99 -1.13 -14.36
N ILE A 48 4.95 -1.35 -13.46
CA ILE A 48 6.30 -1.76 -13.81
C ILE A 48 6.68 -3.08 -13.16
N TYR A 49 7.59 -3.79 -13.80
CA TYR A 49 8.26 -4.96 -13.24
C TYR A 49 9.76 -4.70 -13.12
N ILE A 50 10.31 -4.89 -11.92
CA ILE A 50 11.75 -4.87 -11.68
C ILE A 50 12.21 -6.31 -11.47
N PRO A 51 13.06 -6.87 -12.36
CA PRO A 51 13.52 -8.24 -12.26
C PRO A 51 14.50 -8.40 -11.09
N PRO A 52 14.77 -9.65 -10.65
CA PRO A 52 15.71 -9.92 -9.56
C PRO A 52 17.13 -9.37 -9.78
N SER A 53 17.57 -9.18 -11.04
CA SER A 53 18.86 -8.54 -11.35
C SER A 53 18.92 -7.07 -10.95
N LYS A 54 17.77 -6.40 -10.78
CA LYS A 54 17.64 -5.01 -10.35
C LYS A 54 18.34 -4.01 -11.26
N THR A 55 18.51 -4.36 -12.54
CA THR A 55 19.26 -3.57 -13.52
C THR A 55 18.41 -2.61 -14.33
N LYS A 56 17.10 -2.86 -14.47
CA LYS A 56 16.16 -1.99 -15.17
C LYS A 56 14.72 -2.29 -14.77
N ALA A 57 13.82 -1.34 -14.97
CA ALA A 57 12.37 -1.55 -14.90
C ALA A 57 11.81 -1.86 -16.30
N TRP A 58 10.73 -2.64 -16.35
CA TRP A 58 9.96 -2.94 -17.55
C TRP A 58 8.55 -2.40 -17.38
N LEU A 59 8.04 -1.65 -18.35
CA LEU A 59 6.64 -1.26 -18.41
C LEU A 59 5.79 -2.50 -18.69
N ILE A 60 4.78 -2.74 -17.85
CA ILE A 60 3.86 -3.87 -17.99
C ILE A 60 2.53 -3.41 -18.57
N ASP A 61 1.98 -2.32 -18.04
CA ASP A 61 0.66 -1.84 -18.42
C ASP A 61 0.52 -0.33 -18.16
N ILE A 62 -0.43 0.30 -18.85
CA ILE A 62 -0.84 1.69 -18.62
C ILE A 62 -2.34 1.72 -18.39
N ASN A 63 -2.73 2.35 -17.30
CA ASN A 63 -4.10 2.47 -16.84
C ASN A 63 -4.53 3.93 -16.74
N LEU A 64 -5.83 4.18 -16.85
CA LEU A 64 -6.40 5.52 -16.73
C LEU A 64 -6.26 6.06 -15.30
N TRP A 65 -6.01 7.36 -15.18
CA TRP A 65 -6.07 8.09 -13.91
C TRP A 65 -7.53 8.32 -13.49
N HIS A 66 -8.13 7.30 -12.88
CA HIS A 66 -9.53 7.31 -12.54
C HIS A 66 -9.81 6.47 -11.30
N TYR A 67 -10.74 6.90 -10.43
CA TYR A 67 -11.08 6.23 -9.17
C TYR A 67 -11.54 4.76 -9.27
N ARG A 68 -11.79 4.28 -10.49
CA ARG A 68 -12.11 2.87 -10.77
C ARG A 68 -10.87 1.99 -10.91
N THR A 69 -9.72 2.59 -11.21
CA THR A 69 -8.42 1.92 -11.20
C THR A 69 -7.98 1.74 -9.76
N SER A 70 -7.44 0.58 -9.42
CA SER A 70 -6.95 0.32 -8.05
C SER A 70 -5.79 1.25 -7.70
N SER A 71 -5.92 2.01 -6.61
CA SER A 71 -4.85 2.87 -6.07
C SER A 71 -3.87 2.14 -5.14
N LEU A 72 -4.10 0.84 -4.89
CA LEU A 72 -3.23 -0.05 -4.10
C LEU A 72 -2.99 0.50 -2.68
N LEU A 73 -1.75 0.88 -2.34
CA LEU A 73 -1.39 1.42 -1.02
C LEU A 73 -1.64 2.94 -0.89
N PHE A 74 -2.36 3.51 -1.85
CA PHE A 74 -2.85 4.88 -1.82
C PHE A 74 -4.37 4.90 -1.80
N SER A 75 -4.93 6.03 -1.37
CA SER A 75 -6.35 6.35 -1.56
C SER A 75 -6.52 7.34 -2.71
N TRP A 76 -7.60 7.23 -3.48
CA TRP A 76 -7.90 8.25 -4.50
C TRP A 76 -8.08 9.65 -3.92
N LYS A 77 -8.59 9.76 -2.69
CA LYS A 77 -8.74 11.04 -2.01
C LYS A 77 -7.40 11.76 -1.84
N GLU A 78 -6.34 11.05 -1.47
CA GLU A 78 -5.02 11.67 -1.30
C GLU A 78 -4.29 11.91 -2.62
N LEU A 79 -4.53 11.06 -3.64
CA LEU A 79 -3.96 11.22 -4.98
C LEU A 79 -4.56 12.42 -5.72
N LEU A 80 -5.85 12.72 -5.48
CA LEU A 80 -6.56 13.85 -6.08
C LEU A 80 -6.44 15.13 -5.24
N GLY A 81 -5.94 15.04 -4.01
CA GLY A 81 -5.78 16.17 -3.12
C GLY A 81 -4.34 16.68 -3.10
N ASP A 82 -4.17 17.89 -2.58
CA ASP A 82 -2.85 18.50 -2.43
C ASP A 82 -2.01 17.88 -1.29
N SER A 83 -2.57 16.92 -0.54
CA SER A 83 -1.96 16.32 0.65
C SER A 83 -0.62 15.63 0.39
N LEU A 84 -0.39 15.14 -0.84
CA LEU A 84 0.91 14.57 -1.23
C LEU A 84 1.97 15.65 -1.53
N CYS A 85 1.56 16.90 -1.73
CA CYS A 85 2.42 18.04 -2.05
C CYS A 85 2.82 18.85 -0.80
N PHE A 86 2.09 18.74 0.32
CA PHE A 86 2.22 19.64 1.47
C PHE A 86 3.34 19.31 2.48
N ASN A 87 4.04 18.18 2.34
CA ASN A 87 5.03 17.73 3.32
C ASN A 87 6.47 17.91 2.83
N ASN A 88 6.90 19.16 2.65
CA ASN A 88 8.30 19.60 2.55
C ASN A 88 9.16 19.03 1.40
N SER A 89 9.55 19.88 0.44
CA SER A 89 10.69 19.66 -0.48
C SER A 89 10.62 18.37 -1.35
N HIS A 90 9.47 18.05 -1.94
CA HIS A 90 9.26 16.87 -2.77
C HIS A 90 9.87 17.00 -4.18
N LEU A 91 11.18 16.72 -4.29
CA LEU A 91 11.80 16.36 -5.59
C LEU A 91 11.62 14.86 -5.93
N LEU A 92 11.12 14.05 -4.99
CA LEU A 92 11.00 12.59 -5.13
C LEU A 92 9.57 12.08 -4.91
N PRO A 93 9.15 11.04 -5.66
CA PRO A 93 7.85 10.39 -5.49
C PRO A 93 7.74 9.66 -4.15
N GLN A 94 6.53 9.59 -3.59
CA GLN A 94 6.29 8.81 -2.38
C GLN A 94 6.28 7.30 -2.71
N LEU A 95 7.21 6.53 -2.15
CA LEU A 95 7.21 5.06 -2.24
C LEU A 95 6.50 4.44 -1.03
N ARG A 96 5.51 3.58 -1.27
CA ARG A 96 4.83 2.76 -0.26
C ARG A 96 5.03 1.28 -0.55
N LEU A 97 5.48 0.55 0.47
CA LEU A 97 5.65 -0.90 0.47
C LEU A 97 4.69 -1.49 1.51
N VAL A 98 4.35 -2.77 1.35
CA VAL A 98 3.53 -3.49 2.33
C VAL A 98 4.36 -3.66 3.61
N ASP A 99 3.77 -3.32 4.75
CA ASP A 99 4.41 -3.47 6.06
C ASP A 99 4.02 -4.82 6.71
N ILE A 100 4.88 -5.37 7.57
CA ILE A 100 4.63 -6.62 8.30
C ILE A 100 3.34 -6.55 9.12
N ASP A 101 3.08 -5.39 9.72
CA ASP A 101 1.88 -5.12 10.49
C ASP A 101 0.62 -5.14 9.60
N SER A 102 0.72 -4.62 8.37
CA SER A 102 -0.42 -4.64 7.44
C SER A 102 -0.85 -6.06 7.03
N SER A 103 0.04 -7.05 7.13
CA SER A 103 -0.32 -8.46 6.98
C SER A 103 -0.89 -9.11 8.26
N LEU A 104 -0.59 -8.55 9.43
CA LEU A 104 -1.07 -9.03 10.74
C LEU A 104 -2.45 -8.46 11.12
N TRP A 105 -2.72 -7.20 10.76
CA TRP A 105 -3.95 -6.48 11.16
C TRP A 105 -5.13 -6.62 10.18
N GLY A 106 -5.05 -7.55 9.23
CA GLY A 106 -6.04 -7.70 8.17
C GLY A 106 -5.85 -6.67 7.05
N PRO A 107 -6.73 -6.64 6.02
CA PRO A 107 -6.54 -5.82 4.84
C PRO A 107 -6.25 -4.38 5.24
N SER A 108 -5.03 -3.91 4.88
CA SER A 108 -4.57 -2.52 4.98
C SER A 108 -5.73 -1.53 4.84
N GLN A 109 -5.71 -0.40 5.56
CA GLN A 109 -6.71 0.67 5.41
C GLN A 109 -6.95 1.11 3.94
N PHE A 110 -5.99 0.82 3.05
CA PHE A 110 -6.07 1.06 1.62
C PHE A 110 -6.74 -0.09 0.84
N MET A 111 -6.70 -1.32 1.36
CA MET A 111 -7.42 -2.52 0.87
C MET A 111 -8.90 -2.51 1.29
N THR A 112 -9.27 -1.75 2.32
CA THR A 112 -10.65 -1.60 2.78
C THR A 112 -11.57 -1.00 1.72
N GLN A 113 -11.02 -0.27 0.74
CA GLN A 113 -11.77 0.24 -0.42
C GLN A 113 -12.29 -0.86 -1.38
N ARG A 114 -11.87 -2.13 -1.17
CA ARG A 114 -12.36 -3.30 -1.94
C ARG A 114 -13.47 -4.05 -1.21
N ILE A 115 -13.77 -3.68 0.04
CA ILE A 115 -14.81 -4.28 0.87
C ILE A 115 -15.97 -3.29 0.93
N SER A 116 -17.17 -3.71 0.54
CA SER A 116 -18.37 -2.86 0.58
C SER A 116 -18.59 -2.29 1.98
N ASP A 117 -18.96 -1.01 2.08
CA ASP A 117 -19.23 -0.29 3.35
C ASP A 117 -20.19 -1.06 4.28
N ASP A 118 -21.07 -1.89 3.72
CA ASP A 118 -22.01 -2.73 4.47
C ASP A 118 -21.31 -3.83 5.29
N LEU A 119 -20.21 -4.41 4.78
CA LEU A 119 -19.42 -5.42 5.51
C LEU A 119 -18.60 -4.78 6.64
N LEU A 120 -18.15 -3.55 6.45
CA LEU A 120 -17.47 -2.76 7.48
C LEU A 120 -18.43 -2.42 8.63
N LYS A 121 -19.62 -1.90 8.30
CA LYS A 121 -20.64 -1.58 9.31
C LYS A 121 -21.10 -2.81 10.09
N ALA A 122 -21.18 -3.97 9.44
CA ALA A 122 -21.52 -5.23 10.10
C ALA A 122 -20.45 -5.71 11.09
N ASN A 123 -19.16 -5.41 10.85
CA ASN A 123 -18.06 -5.89 11.70
C ASN A 123 -17.65 -4.88 12.79
N THR A 124 -17.90 -3.58 12.60
CA THR A 124 -17.58 -2.53 13.57
C THR A 124 -18.63 -2.42 14.70
N GLN A 125 -19.83 -2.96 14.53
CA GLN A 125 -20.90 -2.78 15.50
C GLN A 125 -20.82 -3.66 16.76
N ASN A 126 -19.85 -4.55 16.92
CA ASN A 126 -19.89 -5.44 18.09
C ASN A 126 -18.56 -6.03 18.55
N ILE A 127 -17.47 -5.26 18.48
CA ILE A 127 -16.23 -5.65 19.14
C ILE A 127 -15.86 -4.56 20.13
N ASP A 128 -16.41 -4.68 21.33
CA ASP A 128 -15.83 -4.02 22.50
C ASP A 128 -14.48 -4.69 22.78
N ILE A 129 -13.42 -4.00 22.40
CA ILE A 129 -12.04 -4.47 22.48
C ILE A 129 -11.67 -4.76 23.95
N GLU A 130 -12.29 -4.05 24.91
CA GLU A 130 -12.09 -4.28 26.35
C GLU A 130 -12.66 -5.64 26.79
N GLU A 131 -13.82 -6.05 26.25
CA GLU A 131 -14.41 -7.35 26.57
C GLU A 131 -13.55 -8.51 26.03
N TYR A 132 -12.96 -8.34 24.84
CA TYR A 132 -12.07 -9.33 24.23
C TYR A 132 -10.76 -9.50 25.01
N ILE A 133 -10.13 -8.38 25.42
CA ILE A 133 -8.92 -8.40 26.25
C ILE A 133 -9.19 -9.08 27.60
N LYS A 134 -10.37 -8.84 28.20
CA LYS A 134 -10.78 -9.47 29.45
C LYS A 134 -10.97 -10.98 29.31
N LYS A 135 -11.57 -11.44 28.21
CA LYS A 135 -11.70 -12.88 27.89
C LYS A 135 -10.33 -13.56 27.78
N LEU A 136 -9.38 -12.93 27.09
CA LEU A 136 -8.03 -13.48 26.94
C LEU A 136 -7.33 -13.67 28.29
N HIS A 137 -7.38 -12.68 29.18
CA HIS A 137 -6.76 -12.79 30.52
C HIS A 137 -7.43 -13.86 31.41
N ILE A 138 -8.76 -14.03 31.33
CA ILE A 138 -9.47 -15.08 32.07
C ILE A 138 -9.04 -16.48 31.62
N THR A 139 -8.79 -16.68 30.33
CA THR A 139 -8.34 -17.98 29.81
C THR A 139 -6.92 -18.34 30.21
N THR A 140 -6.02 -17.36 30.38
CA THR A 140 -4.62 -17.61 30.77
C THR A 140 -4.49 -18.04 32.24
N ASP A 141 -5.36 -17.53 33.12
CA ASP A 141 -5.37 -17.90 34.54
C ASP A 141 -5.98 -19.29 34.78
N ALA A 142 -6.90 -19.74 33.92
CA ALA A 142 -7.55 -21.05 34.06
C ALA A 142 -6.66 -22.25 33.70
N THR A 143 -5.56 -22.05 32.95
CA THR A 143 -4.68 -23.13 32.50
C THR A 143 -3.50 -23.44 33.42
N ASN A 144 -3.24 -22.62 34.45
CA ASN A 144 -2.11 -22.80 35.36
C ASN A 144 -2.42 -23.61 36.64
N ASN A 145 -3.62 -24.18 36.79
CA ASN A 145 -4.02 -24.91 38.00
C ASN A 145 -4.40 -26.39 37.77
N LYS A 146 -3.68 -27.10 36.89
CA LYS A 146 -3.71 -28.57 36.79
C LYS A 146 -2.33 -29.13 36.42
N ARG A 147 -1.34 -28.98 37.31
CA ARG A 147 -0.20 -29.90 37.41
C ARG A 147 0.24 -30.00 38.87
N SER A 148 -0.35 -30.94 39.59
CA SER A 148 0.20 -31.60 40.78
C SER A 148 -0.43 -32.98 40.87
#